data_AF-A0A4R4SFR6-F1
#
_entry.id   AF-A0A4R4SFR6-F1
#
_cell.length_a   1.000
_cell.length_b   1.000
_cell.length_c   1.000
_cell.angle_alpha   90.00
_cell.angle_beta   90.00
_cell.angle_gamma   90.00
#
_symmetry.space_group_name_H-M   'P 1'
#
loop_
_entity.id
_entity.type
_entity.pdbx_description
1 polymer ?
#
loop_
_entity_poly.entity_id
_entity_poly.type
_entity_poly.pdbx_seq_one_letter_code
_entity_poly.pdbx_strand_id
1 'polypeptide(L)'
;MNRTARGSAAAPPTRSPYRLDADEGPQTIAELKAALAPWPQELLSFTARLDAAGFDEIPGIIAAYRIAWLTRVHPDLQEAGQASEDEAADTISWDELIADYTPDSLETRRR
;
A
#
# COMPACT_ATOMS: atom_id res chain seq x y z
N MET A 1 39.33 -7.81 -26.73
CA MET A 1 38.23 -8.76 -26.47
C MET A 1 37.57 -8.37 -25.15
N ASN A 2 36.45 -7.65 -25.22
CA ASN A 2 35.77 -7.09 -24.06
C ASN A 2 34.84 -8.13 -23.45
N ARG A 3 35.08 -8.49 -22.18
CA ARG A 3 34.21 -9.38 -21.39
C ARG A 3 33.04 -8.54 -20.87
N THR A 4 31.85 -8.78 -21.41
CA THR A 4 30.59 -8.18 -20.98
C THR A 4 30.32 -8.49 -19.51
N ALA A 5 30.10 -7.44 -18.73
CA ALA A 5 29.62 -7.52 -17.35
C ALA A 5 28.22 -8.17 -17.35
N ARG A 6 28.12 -9.34 -16.72
CA ARG A 6 26.85 -10.04 -16.48
C ARG A 6 26.09 -9.19 -15.46
N GLY A 7 24.91 -8.69 -15.85
CA GLY A 7 24.06 -7.86 -15.01
C GLY A 7 23.85 -8.50 -13.64
N SER A 8 24.06 -7.72 -12.60
CA SER A 8 23.70 -8.09 -11.23
C SER A 8 22.19 -8.29 -11.19
N ALA A 9 21.73 -9.54 -11.24
CA ALA A 9 20.34 -9.86 -10.92
C ALA A 9 20.10 -9.39 -9.49
N ALA A 10 19.35 -8.30 -9.35
CA ALA A 10 18.93 -7.81 -8.05
C ALA A 10 18.23 -8.97 -7.33
N ALA A 11 18.63 -9.24 -6.08
CA ALA A 11 17.97 -10.24 -5.26
C ALA A 11 16.46 -9.93 -5.24
N PRO A 12 15.58 -10.96 -5.29
CA PRO A 12 14.14 -10.73 -5.18
C PRO A 12 13.87 -9.97 -3.87
N PRO A 13 12.93 -9.00 -3.88
CA PRO A 13 12.61 -8.25 -2.67
C PRO A 13 12.25 -9.23 -1.56
N THR A 14 12.88 -9.09 -0.40
CA THR A 14 12.63 -9.94 0.77
C THR A 14 11.30 -9.64 1.45
N ARG A 15 10.64 -8.54 1.05
CA ARG A 15 9.29 -8.17 1.47
C ARG A 15 8.28 -8.52 0.40
N SER A 16 7.13 -9.04 0.83
CA SER A 16 6.01 -9.29 -0.07
C SER A 16 5.47 -7.95 -0.57
N PRO A 17 5.30 -7.74 -1.89
CA PRO A 17 4.76 -6.50 -2.43
C PRO A 17 3.29 -6.26 -2.02
N TYR A 18 2.62 -7.30 -1.53
CA TYR A 18 1.21 -7.25 -1.11
C TYR A 18 1.04 -7.14 0.41
N ARG A 19 2.13 -6.99 1.16
CA ARG A 19 2.11 -6.84 2.62
C ARG A 19 2.66 -5.47 2.99
N LEU A 20 1.78 -4.61 3.48
CA LEU A 20 2.19 -3.36 4.14
C LEU A 20 2.71 -3.70 5.53
N ASP A 21 4.02 -3.62 5.73
CA ASP A 21 4.60 -3.73 7.08
C ASP A 21 4.38 -2.41 7.85
N ALA A 22 4.41 -2.48 9.18
CA ALA A 22 4.08 -1.33 10.05
C ALA A 22 5.03 -0.13 9.88
N ASP A 23 6.20 -0.33 9.28
CA ASP A 23 7.19 0.70 8.96
C ASP A 23 7.06 1.24 7.52
N GLU A 24 6.08 0.77 6.75
CA GLU A 24 5.87 1.21 5.38
C GLU A 24 4.90 2.40 5.29
N GLY A 25 5.35 3.46 4.61
CA GLY A 25 4.63 4.73 4.47
C GLY A 25 4.79 5.69 5.64
N PRO A 26 4.21 6.91 5.54
CA PRO A 26 4.39 7.97 6.52
C PRO A 26 3.73 7.63 7.86
N GLN A 27 4.54 7.49 8.92
CA GLN A 27 4.14 7.08 10.27
C GLN A 27 3.73 8.26 11.15
N THR A 28 4.19 9.47 10.83
CA THR A 28 3.86 10.69 11.58
C THR A 28 3.12 11.72 10.73
N ILE A 29 2.48 12.71 11.37
CA ILE A 29 1.88 13.86 10.66
C ILE A 29 2.94 14.61 9.85
N ALA A 30 4.15 14.79 10.41
CA ALA A 30 5.24 15.48 9.71
C ALA A 30 5.69 14.71 8.47
N GLU A 31 5.84 13.39 8.57
CA GLU A 31 6.17 12.53 7.43
C GLU A 31 5.05 12.53 6.39
N LEU A 32 3.79 12.53 6.81
CA LEU A 32 2.66 12.59 5.88
C LEU A 32 2.61 13.95 5.16
N LYS A 33 2.89 15.07 5.85
CA LYS A 33 3.02 16.38 5.20
C LYS A 33 4.18 16.40 4.19
N ALA A 34 5.32 15.82 4.53
CA ALA A 34 6.45 15.71 3.61
C ALA A 34 6.13 14.82 2.39
N ALA A 35 5.47 13.69 2.62
CA ALA A 35 5.05 12.75 1.58
C ALA A 35 4.02 13.36 0.63
N LEU A 36 3.16 14.26 1.12
CA LEU A 36 2.16 14.99 0.33
C LEU A 36 2.73 16.22 -0.40
N ALA A 37 3.98 16.64 -0.12
CA ALA A 37 4.58 17.83 -0.73
C ALA A 37 4.56 17.86 -2.29
N PRO A 38 4.69 16.73 -3.02
CA PRO A 38 4.53 16.71 -4.47
C PRO A 38 3.11 17.04 -4.97
N TRP A 39 2.11 17.00 -4.09
CA TRP A 39 0.71 17.33 -4.39
C TRP A 39 0.23 18.48 -3.50
N PRO A 40 0.52 19.74 -3.87
CA PRO A 40 0.33 20.90 -2.99
C PRO A 40 -1.13 21.10 -2.56
N GLN A 41 -2.10 20.77 -3.40
CA GLN A 41 -3.51 20.93 -3.09
C GLN A 41 -3.96 19.97 -1.98
N GLU A 42 -3.48 18.74 -2.01
CA GLU A 42 -3.72 17.70 -1.01
C GLU A 42 -3.02 18.04 0.30
N LEU A 43 -1.78 18.54 0.25
CA LEU A 43 -1.07 19.03 1.43
C LEU A 43 -1.80 20.20 2.12
N LEU A 44 -2.29 21.17 1.32
CA LEU A 44 -3.08 22.29 1.82
C LEU A 44 -4.38 21.81 2.46
N SER A 45 -5.10 20.92 1.78
CA SER A 45 -6.37 20.37 2.26
C SER A 45 -6.18 19.51 3.52
N PHE A 46 -5.08 18.77 3.62
CA PHE A 46 -4.73 17.99 4.81
C PHE A 46 -4.46 18.89 6.00
N THR A 47 -3.64 19.92 5.80
CA THR A 47 -3.27 20.86 6.85
C THR A 47 -4.49 21.62 7.35
N ALA A 48 -5.32 22.17 6.44
CA ALA A 48 -6.53 22.90 6.81
C ALA A 48 -7.53 22.01 7.59
N ARG A 49 -7.68 20.75 7.20
CA ARG A 49 -8.56 19.80 7.91
C ARG A 49 -8.02 19.47 9.31
N LEU A 50 -6.72 19.22 9.44
CA LEU A 50 -6.11 18.98 10.75
C LEU A 50 -6.24 20.19 11.68
N ASP A 51 -6.03 21.39 11.16
CA ASP A 51 -6.11 22.62 11.96
C ASP A 51 -7.54 22.91 12.45
N ALA A 52 -8.56 22.45 11.72
CA ALA A 52 -9.98 22.61 12.06
C ALA A 52 -10.57 21.43 12.87
N ALA A 53 -9.84 20.32 13.01
CA ALA A 53 -10.37 19.07 13.53
C ALA A 53 -10.53 19.05 15.06
N GLY A 54 -11.61 18.41 15.52
CA GLY A 54 -11.70 17.89 16.88
C GLY A 54 -10.70 16.75 17.11
N PHE A 55 -10.31 16.52 18.37
CA PHE A 55 -9.33 15.48 18.72
C PHE A 55 -9.72 14.07 18.25
N ASP A 56 -11.03 13.78 18.26
CA ASP A 56 -11.64 12.53 17.82
C ASP A 56 -11.65 12.36 16.29
N GLU A 57 -11.55 13.44 15.52
CA GLU A 57 -11.56 13.42 14.05
C GLU A 57 -10.16 13.19 13.46
N ILE A 58 -9.11 13.56 14.21
CA ILE A 58 -7.70 13.50 13.76
C ILE A 58 -7.30 12.12 13.22
N PRO A 59 -7.59 10.98 13.90
CA PRO A 59 -7.20 9.66 13.39
C PRO A 59 -7.83 9.34 12.02
N GLY A 60 -9.10 9.72 11.82
CA GLY A 60 -9.80 9.51 10.55
C GLY A 60 -9.22 10.35 9.42
N ILE A 61 -8.87 11.62 9.71
CA ILE A 61 -8.20 12.49 8.74
C ILE A 61 -6.84 11.91 8.35
N ILE A 62 -6.01 11.48 9.32
CA ILE A 62 -4.70 10.88 9.03
C ILE A 62 -4.87 9.62 8.15
N ALA A 63 -5.82 8.74 8.48
CA ALA A 63 -6.06 7.52 7.72
C ALA A 63 -6.47 7.84 6.26
N ALA A 64 -7.39 8.78 6.06
CA ALA A 64 -7.85 9.17 4.74
C ALA A 64 -6.69 9.70 3.86
N TYR A 65 -5.83 10.54 4.42
CA TYR A 65 -4.70 11.09 3.65
C TYR A 65 -3.54 10.10 3.46
N ARG A 66 -3.39 9.10 4.33
CA ARG A 66 -2.50 7.96 4.05
C ARG A 66 -2.99 7.13 2.87
N ILE A 67 -4.30 6.86 2.79
CA ILE A 67 -4.90 6.14 1.66
C ILE A 67 -4.74 6.95 0.37
N ALA A 68 -5.00 8.27 0.42
CA ALA A 68 -4.80 9.17 -0.72
C ALA A 68 -3.33 9.18 -1.19
N TRP A 69 -2.37 9.20 -0.26
CA TRP A 69 -0.95 9.07 -0.61
C TRP A 69 -0.64 7.71 -1.24
N LEU A 70 -1.10 6.61 -0.62
CA LEU A 70 -0.84 5.24 -1.07
C LEU A 70 -1.32 5.04 -2.52
N THR A 71 -2.57 5.43 -2.80
CA THR A 71 -3.16 5.36 -4.15
C THR A 71 -2.46 6.22 -5.19
N ARG A 72 -1.66 7.23 -4.78
CA ARG A 72 -0.87 8.04 -5.72
C ARG A 72 0.49 7.43 -6.04
N VAL A 73 1.11 6.75 -5.08
CA VAL A 73 2.44 6.15 -5.26
C VAL A 73 2.38 4.71 -5.77
N HIS A 74 1.23 4.06 -5.68
CA HIS A 74 0.94 2.72 -6.20
C HIS A 74 -0.14 2.79 -7.29
N PRO A 75 0.23 3.03 -8.56
CA PRO A 75 -0.74 3.12 -9.67
C PRO A 75 -1.51 1.82 -9.90
N ASP A 76 -0.93 0.68 -9.54
CA ASP A 76 -1.56 -0.64 -9.50
C ASP A 76 -2.80 -0.67 -8.60
N LEU A 77 -2.83 0.11 -7.51
CA LEU A 77 -4.03 0.24 -6.68
C LEU A 77 -5.14 1.06 -7.37
N GLN A 78 -4.78 2.02 -8.23
CA GLN A 78 -5.78 2.75 -9.02
C GLN A 78 -6.39 1.85 -10.09
N GLU A 79 -5.55 1.10 -10.80
CA GLU A 79 -5.97 0.13 -11.81
C GLU A 79 -6.87 -0.96 -11.21
N ALA A 80 -6.49 -1.53 -10.06
CA ALA A 80 -7.31 -2.50 -9.36
C ALA A 80 -8.66 -1.91 -8.89
N GLY A 81 -8.66 -0.66 -8.42
CA GLY A 81 -9.88 0.06 -8.05
C GLY A 81 -10.83 0.23 -9.24
N GLN A 82 -10.31 0.71 -10.36
CA GLN A 82 -11.08 0.87 -11.60
C GLN A 82 -11.60 -0.46 -12.13
N ALA A 83 -10.77 -1.49 -12.17
CA ALA A 83 -11.20 -2.83 -12.59
C ALA A 83 -12.33 -3.38 -11.71
N SER A 84 -12.30 -3.09 -10.41
CA SER A 84 -13.39 -3.46 -9.50
C SER A 84 -14.67 -2.67 -9.77
N GLU A 85 -14.58 -1.36 -10.05
CA GLU A 85 -15.74 -0.50 -10.34
C GLU A 85 -16.39 -0.85 -11.68
N ASP A 86 -15.58 -1.22 -12.67
CA ASP A 86 -16.02 -1.60 -14.01
C ASP A 86 -16.47 -3.07 -14.12
N GLU A 87 -16.48 -3.83 -13.00
CA GLU A 87 -16.72 -5.27 -12.96
C GLU A 87 -15.78 -6.08 -13.89
N ALA A 88 -14.63 -5.50 -14.23
CA ALA A 88 -13.63 -6.08 -15.12
C ALA A 88 -12.50 -6.82 -14.36
N ALA A 89 -12.53 -6.78 -13.03
CA ALA A 89 -11.58 -7.49 -12.19
C ALA A 89 -11.75 -9.00 -12.33
N ASP A 90 -10.63 -9.72 -12.41
CA ASP A 90 -10.63 -11.18 -12.33
C ASP A 90 -11.19 -11.61 -10.96
N THR A 91 -12.39 -12.19 -10.98
CA THR A 91 -13.02 -12.75 -9.79
C THR A 91 -12.83 -14.26 -9.75
N ILE A 92 -12.47 -14.79 -8.59
CA ILE A 92 -12.46 -16.21 -8.29
C ILE A 92 -13.59 -16.52 -7.31
N SER A 93 -14.26 -17.66 -7.48
CA SER A 93 -15.30 -18.07 -6.52
C SER A 93 -14.68 -18.46 -5.19
N TRP A 94 -15.44 -18.35 -4.09
CA TRP A 94 -14.95 -18.75 -2.77
C TRP A 94 -14.54 -20.23 -2.72
N ASP A 95 -15.31 -21.11 -3.36
CA ASP A 95 -15.00 -22.54 -3.42
C ASP A 95 -13.71 -22.83 -4.20
N GLU A 96 -13.50 -22.10 -5.30
CA GLU A 96 -12.29 -22.22 -6.12
C GLU A 96 -11.04 -21.69 -5.39
N LEU A 97 -11.17 -20.55 -4.68
CA LEU A 97 -10.10 -20.00 -3.86
C LEU A 97 -9.71 -20.94 -2.71
N ILE A 98 -10.68 -21.57 -2.04
CA ILE A 98 -10.41 -22.53 -0.97
C ILE A 98 -9.83 -23.84 -1.51
N ALA A 99 -10.21 -24.26 -2.72
CA ALA A 99 -9.65 -25.45 -3.35
C ALA A 99 -8.17 -25.29 -3.74
N ASP A 100 -7.76 -24.08 -4.15
CA ASP A 100 -6.35 -23.77 -4.47
C ASP A 100 -5.50 -23.49 -3.21
N TYR A 101 -6.15 -23.11 -2.10
CA TYR A 101 -5.47 -22.86 -0.83
C TYR A 101 -4.94 -24.17 -0.21
N THR A 102 -3.61 -24.36 -0.25
CA THR A 102 -2.92 -25.42 0.52
C THR A 102 -2.43 -24.83 1.86
N PRO A 103 -3.07 -25.14 3.00
CA PRO A 103 -2.60 -24.69 4.30
C PRO A 103 -1.38 -25.50 4.70
N ASP A 104 -0.16 -24.98 4.48
CA ASP A 104 1.04 -25.61 5.00
C ASP A 104 1.82 -24.72 5.99
N SER A 105 2.12 -25.31 7.16
CA SER A 105 3.07 -24.88 8.20
C SER A 105 2.66 -23.97 9.39
N LEU A 106 1.42 -24.02 9.91
CA LEU A 106 1.16 -23.50 11.28
C LEU A 106 1.36 -24.53 12.41
N GLU A 107 1.50 -25.83 12.10
CA GLU A 107 1.57 -26.86 13.16
C GLU A 107 2.97 -27.15 13.72
N THR A 108 4.05 -26.71 13.09
CA THR A 108 5.42 -27.03 13.57
C THR A 108 5.85 -26.18 14.79
N ARG A 109 5.07 -25.18 15.22
CA ARG A 109 5.44 -24.28 16.35
C ARG A 109 4.85 -24.69 17.71
N ARG A 110 4.14 -25.82 17.81
CA ARG A 110 3.68 -26.42 19.08
C ARG A 110 4.23 -27.85 19.26
N ARG A 111 5.54 -28.00 19.36
CA ARG A 111 6.17 -29.13 20.07
C ARG A 111 7.41 -28.67 20.80
#